data_AF-A0A2D7JZG3-F1
#
_entry.id   AF-A0A2D7JZG3-F1
#
_cell.length_a   1.000
_cell.length_b   1.000
_cell.length_c   1.000
_cell.angle_alpha   90.00
_cell.angle_beta   90.00
_cell.angle_gamma   90.00
#
_symmetry.space_group_name_H-M   'P 1'
#
loop_
_entity.id
_entity.type
_entity.pdbx_description
1 polymer ?
#
loop_
_entity_poly.entity_id
_entity_poly.type
_entity_poly.pdbx_seq_one_letter_code
_entity_poly.pdbx_strand_id
1 'polypeptide(L)'
;MIDENCERIKLSKVLNDLGMKVAAVSILCQDPRVFFAMEQSGTPCPFQGKIGVAAAEEWKKYDKLRPDFDVYTERLALIQNRNKEDEDKTAEEKSLQMQLDETTVILNAIKKENEKIENYTKKVEKQLEKEKKKNEKKKKKKSSANFDTSGTETPKVK
;
A
#
# COMPACT_ATOMS: atom_id res chain seq x y z
N MET A 1 15.66 -29.78 47.62
CA MET A 1 16.12 -28.95 46.49
C MET A 1 15.66 -27.53 46.77
N ILE A 2 16.57 -26.56 46.76
CA ILE A 2 16.25 -25.15 47.03
C ILE A 2 15.92 -24.50 45.68
N ASP A 3 14.80 -23.78 45.60
CA ASP A 3 14.45 -23.02 44.40
C ASP A 3 15.26 -21.71 44.40
N GLU A 4 16.22 -21.61 43.48
CA GLU A 4 17.07 -20.43 43.30
C GLU A 4 16.27 -19.15 43.05
N ASN A 5 15.08 -19.26 42.44
CA ASN A 5 14.19 -18.13 42.23
C ASN A 5 13.55 -17.65 43.53
N CYS A 6 13.16 -18.58 44.41
CA CYS A 6 12.66 -18.24 45.75
C CYS A 6 13.73 -17.57 46.61
N GLU A 7 14.97 -18.06 46.58
CA GLU A 7 16.09 -17.44 47.30
C GLU A 7 16.42 -16.05 46.73
N ARG A 8 16.37 -15.87 45.40
CA ARG A 8 16.56 -14.56 44.76
C ARG A 8 15.54 -13.53 45.25
N ILE A 9 14.27 -13.89 45.26
CA ILE A 9 13.18 -13.00 45.72
C ILE A 9 13.36 -12.68 47.22
N LYS A 10 13.71 -13.67 48.03
CA LYS A 10 13.98 -13.49 49.46
C LYS A 10 15.15 -12.55 49.71
N LEU A 11 16.27 -12.72 49.00
CA LEU A 11 17.43 -11.83 49.08
C LEU A 11 17.09 -10.40 48.65
N SER A 12 16.39 -10.24 47.53
CA SER A 12 15.92 -8.93 47.08
C SER A 12 15.06 -8.25 48.15
N LYS A 13 14.15 -8.98 48.78
CA LYS A 13 13.31 -8.45 49.85
C LYS A 13 14.14 -7.98 51.04
N VAL A 14 15.06 -8.81 51.52
CA VAL A 14 15.96 -8.46 52.65
C VAL A 14 16.78 -7.20 52.32
N LEU A 15 17.35 -7.10 51.12
CA LEU A 15 18.11 -5.91 50.72
C LEU A 15 17.23 -4.65 50.67
N ASN A 16 15.99 -4.78 50.20
CA ASN A 16 15.05 -3.67 50.16
C ASN A 16 14.66 -3.20 51.57
N ASP A 17 14.40 -4.15 52.48
CA ASP A 17 14.02 -3.86 53.88
C ASP A 17 15.17 -3.19 54.64
N LEU A 18 16.43 -3.51 54.30
CA LEU A 18 17.63 -2.82 54.81
C LEU A 18 17.90 -1.45 54.16
N GLY A 19 17.05 -1.00 53.23
CA GLY A 19 17.17 0.29 52.55
C GLY A 19 18.05 0.29 51.28
N MET A 20 18.62 -0.84 50.88
CA MET A 20 19.46 -0.99 49.67
C MET A 20 18.61 -1.25 48.41
N LYS A 21 17.73 -0.31 48.06
CA LYS A 21 16.74 -0.47 46.98
C LYS A 21 17.34 -0.82 45.62
N VAL A 22 18.43 -0.15 45.22
CA VAL A 22 19.08 -0.39 43.93
C VAL A 22 19.70 -1.80 43.87
N ALA A 23 20.30 -2.26 44.98
CA ALA A 23 20.86 -3.60 45.06
C ALA A 23 19.76 -4.68 45.01
N ALA A 24 18.63 -4.45 45.71
CA ALA A 24 17.47 -5.34 45.65
C ALA A 24 16.95 -5.51 44.22
N VAL A 25 16.70 -4.40 43.52
CA VAL A 25 16.25 -4.41 42.13
C VAL A 25 17.29 -5.07 41.22
N SER A 26 18.58 -4.83 41.45
CA SER A 26 19.65 -5.44 40.64
C SER A 26 19.68 -6.97 40.75
N ILE A 27 19.33 -7.54 41.91
CA ILE A 27 19.17 -8.99 42.06
C ILE A 27 17.99 -9.51 41.24
N LEU A 28 16.85 -8.81 41.26
CA LEU A 28 15.68 -9.21 40.47
C LEU A 28 15.94 -9.13 38.97
N CYS A 29 16.67 -8.10 38.53
CA CYS A 29 17.08 -7.88 37.14
C CYS A 29 17.96 -8.97 36.54
N GLN A 30 18.49 -9.90 37.34
CA GLN A 30 19.18 -11.09 36.83
C GLN A 30 18.19 -12.08 36.20
N ASP A 31 16.89 -11.97 36.51
CA ASP A 31 15.86 -12.72 35.81
C ASP A 31 15.57 -12.06 34.45
N PRO A 32 15.67 -12.79 33.32
CA PRO A 32 15.37 -12.24 32.00
C PRO A 32 13.94 -11.71 31.89
N ARG A 33 12.98 -12.29 32.61
CA ARG A 33 11.57 -11.84 32.58
C ARG A 33 11.41 -10.48 33.27
N VAL A 34 12.11 -10.29 34.39
CA VAL A 34 12.10 -9.02 35.13
C VAL A 34 12.85 -7.97 34.31
N PHE A 35 14.03 -8.31 33.80
CA PHE A 35 14.81 -7.43 32.94
C PHE A 35 13.96 -6.91 31.78
N PHE A 36 13.30 -7.85 31.09
CA PHE A 36 12.45 -7.55 29.96
C PHE A 36 11.27 -6.64 30.35
N ALA A 37 10.53 -6.97 31.42
CA ALA A 37 9.40 -6.19 31.89
C ALA A 37 9.81 -4.76 32.30
N MET A 38 10.96 -4.62 32.95
CA MET A 38 11.52 -3.34 33.36
C MET A 38 11.93 -2.48 32.16
N GLU A 39 12.58 -3.07 31.15
CA GLU A 39 12.91 -2.36 29.91
C GLU A 39 11.65 -1.86 29.18
N GLN A 40 10.61 -2.69 29.06
CA GLN A 40 9.34 -2.28 28.45
C GLN A 40 8.63 -1.17 29.26
N SER A 41 8.82 -1.15 30.57
CA SER A 41 8.25 -0.13 31.45
C SER A 41 9.02 1.20 31.41
N GLY A 42 10.10 1.30 30.62
CA GLY A 42 10.96 2.49 30.56
C GLY A 42 11.80 2.69 31.82
N THR A 43 11.90 1.68 32.68
CA THR A 43 12.65 1.70 33.93
C THR A 43 13.80 0.69 33.86
N PRO A 44 14.81 0.92 33.00
CA PRO A 44 15.85 -0.07 32.71
C PRO A 44 16.62 -0.48 33.97
N CYS A 45 17.03 -1.75 33.99
CA CYS A 45 17.78 -2.35 35.08
C CYS A 45 19.10 -1.62 35.35
N PRO A 46 19.51 -1.43 36.62
CA PRO A 46 20.79 -0.81 36.96
C PRO A 46 21.98 -1.57 36.35
N PHE A 47 23.04 -0.84 36.00
CA PHE A 47 24.28 -1.42 35.46
C PHE A 47 25.49 -0.74 36.08
N GLN A 48 26.34 -1.48 36.81
CA GLN A 48 27.59 -0.97 37.40
C GLN A 48 27.44 0.38 38.14
N GLY A 49 26.37 0.55 38.91
CA GLY A 49 26.09 1.79 39.66
C GLY A 49 25.40 2.89 38.85
N LYS A 50 25.20 2.72 37.55
CA LYS A 50 24.35 3.59 36.72
C LYS A 50 22.90 3.15 36.81
N ILE A 51 21.99 4.12 36.70
CA ILE A 51 20.54 3.92 36.75
C ILE A 51 19.85 4.69 35.63
N GLY A 52 18.65 4.26 35.24
CA GLY A 52 17.84 4.95 34.22
C GLY A 52 18.51 4.97 32.84
N VAL A 53 18.46 6.12 32.17
CA VAL A 53 18.97 6.28 30.79
C VAL A 53 20.45 5.90 30.69
N ALA A 54 21.26 6.29 31.67
CA ALA A 54 22.69 5.96 31.70
C ALA A 54 22.95 4.45 31.81
N ALA A 55 22.06 3.70 32.46
CA ALA A 55 22.14 2.24 32.49
C ALA A 55 21.71 1.63 31.15
N ALA A 56 20.64 2.15 30.53
CA ALA A 56 20.19 1.69 29.22
C ALA A 56 21.27 1.88 28.14
N GLU A 57 22.02 2.97 28.17
CA GLU A 57 23.13 3.20 27.24
C GLU A 57 24.26 2.18 27.41
N GLU A 58 24.64 1.85 28.64
CA GLU A 58 25.64 0.81 28.89
C GLU A 58 25.14 -0.59 28.50
N TRP A 59 23.87 -0.92 28.76
CA TRP A 59 23.27 -2.17 28.31
C TRP A 59 23.21 -2.29 26.79
N LYS A 60 23.04 -1.17 26.06
CA LYS A 60 23.15 -1.17 24.59
C LYS A 60 24.59 -1.38 24.12
N LYS A 61 25.56 -0.83 24.84
CA LYS A 61 26.99 -0.98 24.51
C LYS A 61 27.51 -2.38 24.78
N TYR A 62 27.04 -3.01 25.86
CA TYR A 62 27.40 -4.36 26.28
C TYR A 62 26.18 -5.28 26.23
N ASP A 63 25.50 -5.28 25.08
CA ASP A 63 24.28 -6.06 24.81
C ASP A 63 24.41 -7.55 25.16
N LYS A 64 25.55 -8.17 24.87
CA LYS A 64 25.83 -9.59 25.17
C LYS A 64 25.82 -9.94 26.66
N LEU A 65 25.95 -8.96 27.55
CA LEU A 65 25.89 -9.19 28.99
C LEU A 65 24.44 -9.18 29.51
N ARG A 66 23.47 -8.81 28.68
CA ARG A 66 22.07 -8.76 29.09
C ARG A 66 21.54 -10.16 29.41
N PRO A 67 20.79 -10.32 30.51
CA PRO A 67 20.14 -11.60 30.84
C PRO A 67 19.16 -12.09 29.77
N ASP A 68 18.60 -11.19 28.96
CA ASP A 68 17.61 -11.47 27.91
C ASP A 68 18.16 -11.35 26.48
N PHE A 69 19.47 -11.49 26.29
CA PHE A 69 20.14 -11.27 25.00
C PHE A 69 19.51 -12.04 23.83
N ASP A 70 19.18 -13.32 24.02
CA ASP A 70 18.60 -14.16 22.96
C ASP A 70 17.25 -13.57 22.49
N VAL A 71 16.34 -13.29 23.44
CA VAL A 71 15.03 -12.70 23.16
C VAL A 71 15.15 -11.30 22.56
N TYR A 72 16.11 -10.52 23.03
CA TYR A 72 16.39 -9.19 22.52
C TYR A 72 16.81 -9.21 21.04
N THR A 73 17.76 -10.08 20.69
CA THR A 73 18.28 -10.20 19.31
C THR A 73 17.23 -10.75 18.35
N GLU A 74 16.45 -11.76 18.74
CA GLU A 74 15.34 -12.28 17.95
C GLU A 74 14.32 -11.19 17.62
N ARG A 75 13.97 -10.36 18.60
CA ARG A 75 13.05 -9.24 18.38
C ARG A 75 13.62 -8.20 17.44
N LEU A 76 14.90 -7.84 17.61
CA LEU A 76 15.55 -6.90 16.70
C LEU A 76 15.51 -7.42 15.26
N ALA A 77 15.73 -8.71 15.04
CA ALA A 77 15.64 -9.32 13.73
C ALA A 77 14.21 -9.23 13.15
N LEU A 78 13.18 -9.50 13.96
CA LEU A 78 11.78 -9.36 13.54
C LEU A 78 11.43 -7.92 13.14
N ILE A 79 11.86 -6.93 13.94
CA ILE A 79 11.64 -5.50 13.66
C ILE A 79 12.37 -5.10 12.36
N GLN A 80 13.63 -5.53 12.19
CA GLN A 80 14.39 -5.22 10.98
C GLN A 80 13.74 -5.81 9.72
N ASN A 81 13.25 -7.05 9.80
CA ASN A 81 12.55 -7.68 8.68
C ASN A 81 11.26 -6.92 8.35
N ARG A 82 10.49 -6.53 9.37
CA ARG A 82 9.26 -5.78 9.15
C ARG A 82 9.52 -4.40 8.54
N ASN A 83 10.53 -3.69 9.03
CA ASN A 83 10.91 -2.39 8.50
C ASN A 83 11.32 -2.50 7.02
N LYS A 84 12.09 -3.53 6.64
CA LYS A 84 12.43 -3.80 5.24
C LYS A 84 11.20 -4.08 4.38
N GLU A 85 10.27 -4.92 4.85
CA GLU A 85 9.01 -5.18 4.14
C GLU A 85 8.20 -3.89 3.92
N ASP A 86 8.15 -3.02 4.93
CA ASP A 86 7.40 -1.77 4.85
C ASP A 86 8.13 -0.76 3.94
N GLU A 87 9.47 -0.72 3.95
CA GLU A 87 10.28 0.04 3.00
C GLU A 87 10.03 -0.43 1.56
N ASP A 88 10.07 -1.74 1.28
CA ASP A 88 9.83 -2.31 -0.04
C ASP A 88 8.42 -1.98 -0.55
N LYS A 89 7.39 -2.11 0.30
CA LYS A 89 6.01 -1.73 -0.05
C LYS A 89 5.89 -0.25 -0.36
N THR A 90 6.51 0.62 0.45
CA THR A 90 6.47 2.06 0.17
C THR A 90 7.20 2.43 -1.12
N ALA A 91 8.25 1.69 -1.49
CA ALA A 91 8.94 1.87 -2.76
C ALA A 91 8.07 1.41 -3.95
N GLU A 92 7.42 0.26 -3.82
CA GLU A 92 6.48 -0.26 -4.82
C GLU A 92 5.29 0.69 -5.01
N GLU A 93 4.66 1.15 -3.92
CA GLU A 93 3.56 2.12 -3.95
C GLU A 93 3.96 3.43 -4.64
N LYS A 94 5.15 3.97 -4.34
CA LYS A 94 5.67 5.17 -5.02
C LYS A 94 5.87 4.93 -6.51
N SER A 95 6.39 3.77 -6.90
CA SER A 95 6.61 3.43 -8.30
C SER A 95 5.29 3.31 -9.08
N LEU A 96 4.27 2.68 -8.47
CA LEU A 96 2.92 2.58 -9.03
C LEU A 96 2.25 3.95 -9.11
N GLN A 97 2.45 4.81 -8.10
CA GLN A 97 1.94 6.18 -8.11
C GLN A 97 2.53 7.00 -9.27
N MET A 98 3.84 6.89 -9.52
CA MET A 98 4.47 7.56 -10.67
C MET A 98 3.87 7.07 -12.01
N GLN A 99 3.63 5.77 -12.15
CA GLN A 99 2.97 5.22 -13.34
C GLN A 99 1.51 5.68 -13.48
N LEU A 100 0.77 5.75 -12.37
CA LEU A 100 -0.58 6.30 -12.35
C LEU A 100 -0.59 7.77 -12.79
N ASP A 101 0.33 8.58 -12.29
CA ASP A 101 0.43 9.98 -12.65
C ASP A 101 0.73 10.15 -14.16
N GLU A 102 1.66 9.36 -14.71
CA GLU A 102 1.95 9.36 -16.15
C GLU A 102 0.74 8.93 -16.99
N THR A 103 0.07 7.84 -16.61
CA THR A 103 -1.11 7.33 -17.32
C THR A 103 -2.31 8.29 -17.24
N THR A 104 -2.48 9.03 -16.15
CA THR A 104 -3.56 10.03 -16.03
C THR A 104 -3.38 11.19 -17.01
N VAL A 105 -2.14 11.64 -17.22
CA VAL A 105 -1.83 12.68 -18.21
C VAL A 105 -2.22 12.21 -19.61
N ILE A 106 -1.84 10.98 -19.97
CA ILE A 106 -2.16 10.37 -21.27
C ILE A 106 -3.69 10.21 -21.42
N LEU A 107 -4.38 9.71 -20.40
CA LEU A 107 -5.84 9.55 -20.41
C LEU A 107 -6.55 10.88 -20.66
N ASN A 108 -6.10 11.96 -20.05
CA ASN A 108 -6.68 13.28 -20.25
C ASN A 108 -6.48 13.80 -21.69
N ALA A 109 -5.34 13.48 -22.31
CA ALA A 109 -5.11 13.78 -23.72
C ALA A 109 -6.06 12.98 -24.63
N ILE A 110 -6.18 11.66 -24.41
CA ILE A 110 -7.08 10.78 -25.17
C ILE A 110 -8.54 11.21 -25.04
N LYS A 111 -8.99 11.58 -23.83
CA LYS A 111 -10.36 12.09 -23.62
C LYS A 111 -10.67 13.29 -24.50
N LYS A 112 -9.75 14.25 -24.59
CA LYS A 112 -9.90 15.43 -25.47
C LYS A 112 -9.97 15.05 -26.94
N GLU A 113 -9.18 14.06 -27.38
CA GLU A 113 -9.25 13.59 -28.77
C GLU A 113 -10.57 12.86 -29.06
N ASN A 114 -11.06 12.06 -28.13
CA ASN A 114 -12.34 11.37 -28.26
C ASN A 114 -13.51 12.35 -28.39
N GLU A 115 -13.54 13.44 -27.60
CA GLU A 115 -14.56 14.49 -27.72
C GLU A 115 -14.54 15.15 -29.10
N LYS A 116 -13.34 15.37 -29.67
CA LYS A 116 -13.21 15.89 -31.04
C LYS A 116 -13.79 14.89 -32.04
N ILE A 117 -13.39 13.62 -31.93
CA ILE A 117 -13.86 12.55 -32.81
C ILE A 117 -15.38 12.47 -32.77
N GLU A 118 -16.00 12.40 -31.60
CA GLU A 118 -17.46 12.35 -31.47
C GLU A 118 -18.18 13.52 -32.16
N ASN A 119 -17.64 14.73 -32.03
CA ASN A 119 -18.18 15.91 -32.69
C ASN A 119 -18.08 15.81 -34.22
N TYR A 120 -16.98 15.24 -34.74
CA TYR A 120 -16.85 14.93 -36.16
C TYR A 120 -17.84 13.84 -36.60
N THR A 121 -18.02 12.77 -35.82
CA THR A 121 -18.95 11.67 -36.15
C THR A 121 -20.38 12.18 -36.27
N LYS A 122 -20.85 12.97 -35.29
CA LYS A 122 -22.19 13.61 -35.31
C LYS A 122 -22.40 14.51 -36.53
N LYS A 123 -21.35 15.19 -37.01
CA LYS A 123 -21.42 16.02 -38.22
C LYS A 123 -21.57 15.15 -39.47
N VAL A 124 -20.80 14.07 -39.58
CA VAL A 124 -20.85 13.15 -40.73
C VAL A 124 -22.22 12.46 -40.81
N GLU A 125 -22.76 11.97 -39.70
CA GLU A 125 -24.10 11.35 -39.65
C GLU A 125 -25.19 12.29 -40.18
N LYS A 126 -25.19 13.55 -39.76
CA LYS A 126 -26.12 14.58 -40.27
C LYS A 126 -25.97 14.83 -41.77
N GLN A 127 -24.75 14.74 -42.31
CA GLN A 127 -24.54 14.85 -43.75
C GLN A 127 -25.06 13.61 -44.49
N LEU A 128 -24.85 12.43 -43.92
CA LEU A 128 -25.28 11.13 -44.46
C LEU A 128 -26.82 11.02 -44.53
N GLU A 129 -27.54 11.54 -43.53
CA GLU A 129 -29.01 11.64 -43.59
C GLU A 129 -29.52 12.59 -44.68
N LYS A 130 -28.84 13.73 -44.88
CA LYS A 130 -29.20 14.69 -45.94
C LYS A 130 -28.96 14.10 -47.33
N GLU A 131 -27.86 13.36 -47.50
CA GLU A 131 -27.53 12.59 -48.69
C GLU A 131 -28.59 11.50 -48.96
N LYS A 132 -28.96 10.70 -47.95
CA LYS A 132 -30.02 9.68 -48.04
C LYS A 132 -31.37 10.28 -48.46
N LYS A 133 -31.80 11.40 -47.86
CA LYS A 133 -33.04 12.12 -48.23
C LYS A 133 -33.01 12.68 -49.66
N LYS A 134 -31.84 13.13 -50.16
CA LYS A 134 -31.66 13.54 -51.56
C LYS A 134 -31.73 12.34 -52.51
N ASN A 135 -31.20 11.18 -52.12
CA ASN A 135 -31.21 9.97 -52.94
C ASN A 135 -32.60 9.31 -53.01
N GLU A 136 -33.40 9.35 -51.93
CA GLU A 136 -34.82 8.95 -51.95
C GLU A 136 -35.67 9.85 -52.87
N LYS A 137 -35.43 11.17 -52.87
CA LYS A 137 -36.09 12.11 -53.81
C LYS A 137 -35.70 11.85 -55.27
N LYS A 138 -34.46 11.41 -55.54
CA LYS A 138 -34.04 10.96 -56.88
C LYS A 138 -34.67 9.62 -57.28
N LYS A 139 -34.90 8.70 -56.34
CA LYS A 139 -35.61 7.42 -56.58
C LYS A 139 -37.11 7.64 -56.90
N LYS A 140 -37.81 8.55 -56.20
CA LYS A 140 -39.21 8.92 -56.50
C LYS A 140 -39.39 9.65 -57.85
N LYS A 141 -38.38 10.38 -58.33
CA LYS A 141 -38.38 10.97 -59.70
C LYS A 141 -38.14 9.96 -60.82
N LYS A 142 -37.50 8.81 -60.53
CA LYS A 142 -37.37 7.70 -61.50
C LYS A 142 -38.63 6.82 -61.57
N SER A 143 -39.46 6.77 -60.52
CA SER A 143 -40.75 6.06 -60.56
C SER A 143 -41.89 6.84 -61.20
N SER A 144 -41.77 8.17 -61.37
CA SER A 144 -42.76 9.01 -62.09
C SER A 144 -42.41 9.24 -63.56
N ALA A 145 -41.38 8.57 -64.09
CA ALA A 145 -40.99 8.62 -65.51
C ALA A 145 -41.38 7.36 -66.29
N ASN A 146 -42.13 6.43 -65.67
CA ASN A 146 -42.75 5.28 -66.34
C ASN A 146 -44.27 5.31 -66.08
N PHE A 147 -44.93 6.40 -66.46
CA PHE A 147 -46.37 6.41 -66.72
C PHE A 147 -46.60 7.35 -67.91
N ASP A 148 -47.27 6.80 -68.93
CA ASP A 148 -47.64 7.37 -70.23
C ASP A 148 -46.54 7.60 -71.28
N THR A 149 -46.36 6.59 -72.14
CA THR A 149 -47.01 6.63 -73.47
C THR A 149 -47.43 5.23 -73.91
N SER A 150 -48.73 4.98 -73.83
CA SER A 150 -49.42 3.96 -74.64
C SER A 150 -49.48 4.41 -76.11
N GLY A 151 -49.21 3.50 -77.05
CA GLY A 151 -49.66 3.63 -78.43
C GLY A 151 -48.78 2.96 -79.49
N THR A 152 -49.21 1.76 -79.93
CA THR A 152 -49.21 1.25 -81.33
C THR A 152 -47.83 1.15 -82.04
N GLU A 153 -47.30 0.02 -82.52
CA GLU A 153 -47.88 -0.97 -83.45
C GLU A 153 -47.00 -2.25 -83.48
N THR A 154 -47.63 -3.43 -83.50
CA THR A 154 -47.09 -4.65 -84.17
C THR A 154 -47.15 -4.45 -85.68
N PRO A 155 -46.24 -5.00 -86.54
CA PRO A 155 -46.13 -6.46 -86.75
C PRO A 155 -44.78 -7.05 -87.24
N LYS A 156 -44.47 -8.27 -86.75
CA LYS A 156 -44.24 -9.55 -87.47
C LYS A 156 -43.16 -9.69 -88.59
N VAL A 157 -42.52 -10.88 -88.56
CA VAL A 157 -41.78 -11.63 -89.62
C VAL A 157 -40.30 -11.21 -89.78
N LYS A 158 -39.31 -12.09 -89.64
CA LYS A 158 -39.11 -13.38 -90.33
C LYS A 158 -38.24 -14.35 -89.52
#